data_AF-A0A817LFJ0-F1
#
_entry.id   AF-A0A817LFJ0-F1
#
_cell.length_a   1.000
_cell.length_b   1.000
_cell.length_c   1.000
_cell.angle_alpha   90.00
_cell.angle_beta   90.00
_cell.angle_gamma   90.00
#
_symmetry.space_group_name_H-M   'P 1'
#
loop_
_entity.id
_entity.type
_entity.pdbx_description
1 polymer ?
#
loop_
_entity_poly.entity_id
_entity_poly.type
_entity_poly.pdbx_seq_one_letter_code
_entity_poly.pdbx_strand_id
1 'polypeptide(L)'
;MYERNNIIKLVSLVHNQLSASVFRPMIRYSWYVADLLKDDPSEFRNVLEICFPSATTDEECDVHNCEETVLTTCTICLKKLCFTDVFVNYHYHK
;
A
#
# COMPACT_ATOMS: atom_id res chain seq x y z
N MET A 1 8.19 -3.60 -18.56
CA MET A 1 7.00 -3.20 -17.76
C MET A 1 5.70 -3.75 -18.34
N TYR A 2 5.45 -3.68 -19.65
CA TYR A 2 4.20 -4.09 -20.30
C TYR A 2 3.98 -5.60 -20.50
N GLU A 3 4.75 -6.44 -19.80
CA GLU A 3 4.58 -7.89 -19.84
C GLU A 3 3.39 -8.31 -18.96
N ARG A 4 2.60 -9.27 -19.44
CA ARG A 4 1.43 -9.79 -18.69
C ARG A 4 1.76 -10.13 -17.24
N ASN A 5 2.90 -10.80 -17.01
CA ASN A 5 3.31 -11.22 -15.67
C ASN A 5 3.65 -10.05 -14.75
N ASN A 6 4.22 -8.96 -15.29
CA ASN A 6 4.50 -7.75 -14.52
C ASN A 6 3.20 -7.05 -14.11
N ILE A 7 2.21 -7.00 -15.00
CA ILE A 7 0.89 -6.43 -14.72
C ILE A 7 0.20 -7.23 -13.61
N ILE A 8 0.18 -8.56 -13.72
CA ILE A 8 -0.40 -9.44 -12.69
C ILE A 8 0.32 -9.27 -11.35
N LYS A 9 1.66 -9.18 -11.37
CA LYS A 9 2.47 -8.95 -10.17
C LYS A 9 2.11 -7.62 -9.51
N LEU A 10 1.99 -6.56 -10.28
CA LEU A 10 1.60 -5.24 -9.78
C LEU A 10 0.20 -5.26 -9.17
N VAL A 11 -0.79 -5.83 -9.86
CA VAL A 11 -2.17 -5.95 -9.35
C VAL A 11 -2.22 -6.78 -8.07
N SER A 12 -1.47 -7.89 -8.00
CA SER A 12 -1.35 -8.72 -6.80
C SER A 12 -0.79 -7.93 -5.61
N LEU A 13 0.27 -7.16 -5.82
CA LEU A 13 0.88 -6.33 -4.77
C LEU A 13 -0.06 -5.21 -4.31
N VAL A 14 -0.75 -4.53 -5.24
CA VAL A 14 -1.74 -3.50 -4.90
C VAL A 14 -2.89 -4.11 -4.10
N HIS A 15 -3.41 -5.26 -4.52
CA HIS A 15 -4.45 -5.98 -3.79
C HIS A 15 -3.98 -6.37 -2.38
N ASN A 16 -2.76 -6.89 -2.25
CA ASN A 16 -2.17 -7.23 -0.94
C ASN A 16 -2.13 -6.00 -0.01
N GLN A 17 -1.66 -4.85 -0.50
CA GLN A 17 -1.62 -3.61 0.29
C GLN A 17 -3.02 -3.16 0.72
N LEU A 18 -3.99 -3.14 -0.20
CA LEU A 18 -5.36 -2.68 0.06
C LEU A 18 -6.21 -3.66 0.88
N SER A 19 -5.78 -4.91 0.97
CA SER A 19 -6.43 -5.93 1.81
C SER A 19 -6.13 -5.75 3.31
N ALA A 20 -5.16 -4.91 3.66
CA ALA A 20 -4.82 -4.64 5.05
C ALA A 20 -6.01 -4.03 5.82
N SER A 21 -6.13 -4.41 7.10
CA SER A 21 -7.25 -4.01 7.96
C SER A 21 -7.40 -2.50 8.11
N VAL A 22 -6.29 -1.75 8.01
CA VAL A 22 -6.25 -0.29 8.07
C VAL A 22 -7.13 0.39 7.00
N PHE A 23 -7.35 -0.27 5.86
CA PHE A 23 -8.20 0.26 4.79
C PHE A 23 -9.67 -0.14 4.86
N ARG A 24 -10.05 -1.00 5.82
CA ARG A 24 -11.47 -1.41 5.97
C ARG A 24 -12.41 -0.21 6.16
N PRO A 25 -12.10 0.80 6.98
CA PRO A 25 -12.95 1.99 7.11
C PRO A 25 -13.09 2.76 5.78
N MET A 26 -11.98 2.95 5.05
CA MET A 26 -11.99 3.59 3.73
C MET A 26 -12.86 2.83 2.71
N ILE A 27 -12.77 1.50 2.68
CA ILE A 27 -13.60 0.68 1.79
C ILE A 27 -15.07 0.78 2.21
N ARG A 28 -15.38 0.70 3.51
CA ARG A 28 -16.75 0.89 4.00
C ARG A 28 -17.29 2.28 3.66
N TYR A 29 -16.45 3.31 3.66
CA TYR A 29 -16.88 4.67 3.30
C TYR A 29 -17.41 4.72 1.87
N SER A 30 -16.78 4.01 0.93
CA SER A 30 -17.31 3.91 -0.44
C SER A 30 -18.70 3.28 -0.49
N TRP A 31 -19.01 2.33 0.39
CA TRP A 31 -20.35 1.73 0.49
C TRP A 31 -21.35 2.67 1.15
N TYR A 32 -20.93 3.43 2.17
CA TYR A 32 -21.75 4.46 2.79
C TYR A 32 -22.14 5.56 1.80
N VAL A 33 -21.18 6.09 1.03
CA VAL A 33 -21.44 7.08 -0.03
C VAL A 33 -22.36 6.54 -1.13
N ALA A 34 -22.33 5.23 -1.38
CA ALA A 34 -23.23 4.55 -2.31
C ALA A 34 -24.61 4.22 -1.71
N ASP A 35 -24.93 4.68 -0.49
CA ASP A 35 -26.16 4.40 0.25
C ASP A 35 -26.39 2.89 0.53
N LEU A 36 -25.31 2.11 0.56
CA LEU A 36 -25.32 0.67 0.88
C LEU A 36 -25.10 0.38 2.37
N LEU A 37 -24.65 1.37 3.14
CA LEU A 37 -24.50 1.33 4.59
C LEU A 37 -25.21 2.54 5.20
N LYS A 38 -25.89 2.32 6.33
CA LYS A 38 -26.58 3.40 7.06
C LYS A 38 -25.66 4.18 8.00
N ASP A 39 -24.65 3.49 8.53
CA ASP A 39 -23.73 4.07 9.50
C ASP A 39 -22.51 4.65 8.76
N ASP A 40 -22.22 5.92 9.03
CA ASP A 40 -21.00 6.58 8.57
C ASP A 40 -19.79 5.87 9.19
N PRO A 41 -18.90 5.26 8.38
CA PRO A 41 -17.68 4.71 8.91
C PRO A 41 -16.81 5.85 9.44
N SER A 42 -16.29 5.66 10.65
CA SER A 42 -15.41 6.60 11.36
C SER A 42 -14.31 7.18 10.46
N GLU A 43 -13.76 8.34 10.86
CA GLU A 43 -12.62 8.97 10.20
C GLU A 43 -11.53 7.94 9.85
N PHE A 44 -11.04 8.02 8.62
CA PHE A 44 -10.04 7.10 8.10
C PHE A 44 -8.96 7.88 7.36
N ARG A 45 -7.77 7.28 7.30
CA ARG A 45 -6.69 7.76 6.45
C ARG A 45 -6.75 7.10 5.09
N ASN A 46 -6.46 7.85 4.04
CA ASN A 46 -6.43 7.35 2.67
C ASN A 46 -5.08 6.66 2.35
N VAL A 47 -4.98 6.10 1.15
CA VAL A 47 -3.78 5.38 0.68
C VAL A 47 -2.54 6.29 0.66
N LEU A 48 -2.67 7.56 0.29
CA LEU A 48 -1.54 8.50 0.27
C LEU A 48 -1.02 8.74 1.68
N GLU A 49 -1.91 8.99 2.62
CA GLU A 49 -1.56 9.25 4.02
C GLU A 49 -0.93 8.04 4.72
N ILE A 50 -1.29 6.82 4.33
CA ILE A 50 -0.79 5.59 4.96
C ILE A 50 0.47 5.08 4.28
N CYS A 51 0.45 4.96 2.95
CA CYS A 51 1.51 4.31 2.18
C CYS A 51 2.60 5.29 1.75
N PHE A 52 2.31 6.59 1.74
CA PHE A 52 3.21 7.65 1.29
C PHE A 52 3.23 8.85 2.26
N PRO A 53 3.37 8.63 3.60
CA PRO A 53 3.34 9.72 4.57
C PRO A 53 4.57 10.62 4.42
N SER A 54 4.36 11.82 3.87
CA SER A 54 5.34 12.91 3.67
C SER A 54 6.54 12.58 2.76
N ALA A 55 6.69 13.38 1.71
CA ALA A 55 7.70 13.28 0.66
C ALA A 55 9.09 13.79 1.08
N THR A 56 9.61 13.40 2.24
CA THR A 56 11.05 13.53 2.47
C THR A 56 11.74 12.47 1.63
N THR A 57 12.26 12.90 0.48
CA THR A 57 12.93 12.09 -0.55
C THR A 57 14.19 11.36 -0.08
N ASP A 58 14.53 11.50 1.20
CA ASP A 58 15.80 11.05 1.78
C ASP A 58 15.60 9.87 2.74
N GLU A 59 14.40 9.28 2.79
CA GLU A 59 14.20 8.06 3.55
C GLU A 59 14.75 6.84 2.81
N GLU A 60 15.52 6.02 3.53
CA GLU A 60 16.13 4.78 3.05
C GLU A 60 15.22 3.57 3.24
N CYS A 61 15.36 2.58 2.35
CA CYS A 61 14.65 1.31 2.44
C CYS A 61 14.99 0.55 3.73
N ASP A 62 13.98 0.01 4.42
CA ASP A 62 14.16 -0.78 5.65
C ASP A 62 14.78 -2.18 5.40
N VAL A 63 15.10 -2.52 4.17
CA VAL A 63 15.75 -3.80 3.82
C VAL A 63 17.25 -3.69 4.06
N HIS A 64 17.81 -4.68 4.74
CA HIS A 64 19.24 -4.73 5.09
C HIS A 64 20.13 -4.61 3.83
N ASN A 65 21.12 -3.71 3.88
CA ASN A 65 22.01 -3.36 2.76
C ASN A 65 21.26 -2.82 1.52
N CYS A 66 20.17 -2.07 1.71
CA CYS A 66 19.50 -1.34 0.63
C CYS A 66 19.63 0.17 0.86
N GLU A 67 20.31 0.87 -0.04
CA GLU A 67 20.51 2.32 -0.01
C GLU A 67 19.55 3.06 -0.96
N GLU A 68 18.56 2.34 -1.50
CA GLU A 68 17.59 2.89 -2.45
C GLU A 68 16.53 3.73 -1.72
N THR A 69 16.08 4.80 -2.38
CA THR A 69 15.01 5.66 -1.87
C THR A 69 13.72 4.88 -1.67
N VAL A 70 13.05 5.14 -0.54
CA VAL A 70 11.74 4.58 -0.23
C VAL A 70 10.73 4.98 -1.29
N LEU A 71 10.02 3.98 -1.81
CA LEU A 71 8.86 4.18 -2.67
C LEU A 71 7.58 4.25 -1.84
N THR A 72 7.41 3.33 -0.88
CA THR A 72 6.15 3.18 -0.14
C THR A 72 6.34 2.45 1.19
N THR A 73 5.42 2.66 2.12
CA THR A 73 5.31 1.88 3.36
C THR A 73 4.34 0.71 3.17
N CYS A 74 4.76 -0.51 3.53
CA CYS A 74 3.88 -1.68 3.50
C CYS A 74 2.84 -1.59 4.62
N THR A 75 1.56 -1.72 4.27
CA THR A 75 0.44 -1.60 5.22
C THR A 75 0.25 -2.80 6.14
N ILE A 76 1.00 -3.88 5.91
CA ILE A 76 0.92 -5.12 6.70
C ILE A 76 2.07 -5.18 7.71
N CYS A 77 3.32 -5.03 7.25
CA CYS A 77 4.51 -5.13 8.11
C CYS A 77 5.12 -3.77 8.51
N LEU A 78 4.56 -2.66 7.99
CA LEU A 78 4.99 -1.28 8.26
C LEU A 78 6.40 -0.91 7.79
N LYS A 79 7.07 -1.79 7.02
CA LYS A 79 8.38 -1.49 6.43
C LYS A 79 8.26 -0.47 5.31
N LYS A 80 9.20 0.48 5.28
CA LYS A 80 9.46 1.38 4.16
C LYS A 80 10.30 0.65 3.13
N LEU A 81 9.86 0.65 1.88
CA LEU A 81 10.42 -0.21 0.83
C LEU A 81 10.63 0.59 -0.45
N CYS A 82 11.76 0.37 -1.11
CA CYS A 82 12.04 0.88 -2.45
C CYS A 82 11.31 0.04 -3.53
N PHE A 83 11.37 0.48 -4.79
CA PHE A 83 10.76 -0.26 -5.90
C PHE A 83 11.30 -1.68 -6.04
N THR A 84 12.61 -1.88 -5.86
CA THR A 84 13.24 -3.20 -5.98
C THR A 84 12.68 -4.15 -4.93
N ASP A 85 12.59 -3.73 -3.68
CA ASP A 85 12.12 -4.59 -2.60
C ASP A 85 10.63 -4.84 -2.65
N VAL A 86 9.81 -3.87 -3.09
CA VAL A 86 8.37 -4.10 -3.31
C VAL A 86 8.12 -4.98 -4.52
N PHE A 87 8.60 -4.56 -5.69
CA PHE A 87 8.19 -5.13 -6.97
C PHE A 87 9.13 -6.22 -7.46
N VAL A 88 10.45 -6.01 -7.47
CA VAL A 88 11.39 -7.01 -8.04
C VAL A 88 11.45 -8.24 -7.13
N ASN A 89 11.70 -8.03 -5.84
CA ASN A 89 11.77 -9.07 -4.81
C ASN A 89 10.40 -9.62 -4.40
N TYR A 90 9.31 -9.02 -4.89
CA TYR A 90 7.93 -9.44 -4.67
C TYR A 90 7.54 -9.49 -3.18
N HIS A 91 7.43 -8.30 -2.57
CA HIS A 91 7.03 -8.15 -1.16
C HIS A 91 5.55 -8.48 -0.94
N TYR A 92 5.24 -9.75 -0.75
CA TYR A 92 3.88 -10.26 -0.57
C TYR A 92 3.67 -10.87 0.82
N HIS A 93 2.50 -10.62 1.42
CA HIS A 93 2.07 -11.18 2.71
C HIS A 93 0.79 -11.98 2.50
N LYS A 94 0.62 -13.05 3.28
CA LYS A 94 -0.57 -13.91 3.25
C LYS A 94 -1.55 -13.55 4.35
#